data_AF-A0AAE6R9X4-F1
#
_entry.id   AF-A0AAE6R9X4-F1
#
_cell.length_a   1.000
_cell.length_b   1.000
_cell.length_c   1.000
_cell.angle_alpha   90.00
_cell.angle_beta   90.00
_cell.angle_gamma   90.00
#
_symmetry.space_group_name_H-M   'P 1'
#
loop_
_entity.id
_entity.type
_entity.pdbx_description
1 polymer ?
#
loop_
_entity_poly.entity_id
_entity_poly.type
_entity_poly.pdbx_seq_one_letter_code
_entity_poly.pdbx_strand_id
1 'polypeptide(L)'
;MGDFTLQKMASMILPARARTFGDGVRRDYIPMDVPGYDPATCFVMITPRVYAGYAQPGYPDTWGYLPTYKNLGGTLIGIYTYVNFRQPTNVGSNYRDKWVEHTVECVVEAVRAI
;
A
#
# COMPACT_ATOMS: atom_id res chain seq x y z
N MET A 1 -29.08 -12.11 7.39
CA MET A 1 -28.02 -11.21 6.91
C MET A 1 -28.65 -9.82 6.91
N GLY A 2 -28.22 -8.93 7.79
CA GLY A 2 -28.76 -7.56 7.82
C GLY A 2 -28.12 -6.73 6.73
N ASP A 3 -28.84 -5.74 6.21
CA ASP A 3 -28.26 -4.72 5.33
C ASP A 3 -27.13 -4.01 6.08
N PHE A 4 -25.93 -3.98 5.49
CA PHE A 4 -24.83 -3.17 6.00
C PHE A 4 -24.66 -1.96 5.08
N THR A 5 -24.40 -0.80 5.67
CA THR A 5 -24.09 0.42 4.92
C THR A 5 -22.61 0.70 5.04
N LEU A 6 -21.95 0.99 3.93
CA LEU A 6 -20.56 1.43 3.92
C LEU A 6 -20.50 2.96 3.89
N GLN A 7 -19.93 3.56 4.94
CA GLN A 7 -19.65 4.99 5.00
C GLN A 7 -18.19 5.26 4.65
N LYS A 8 -17.94 6.11 3.65
CA LYS A 8 -16.59 6.61 3.35
C LYS A 8 -16.19 7.64 4.40
N MET A 9 -15.09 7.38 5.09
CA MET A 9 -14.56 8.22 6.17
C MET A 9 -13.54 9.23 5.66
N ALA A 10 -12.64 8.78 4.78
CA ALA A 10 -11.61 9.61 4.18
C ALA A 10 -11.16 8.98 2.85
N SER A 11 -10.58 9.80 1.97
CA SER A 11 -10.07 9.38 0.68
C SER A 11 -8.82 10.19 0.32
N MET A 12 -7.82 9.52 -0.25
CA MET A 12 -6.65 10.18 -0.80
C MET A 12 -6.21 9.52 -2.11
N ILE A 13 -5.69 10.33 -3.02
CA ILE A 13 -5.03 9.83 -4.22
C ILE A 13 -3.55 9.68 -3.90
N LEU A 14 -3.03 8.47 -4.11
CA LEU A 14 -1.63 8.15 -4.02
C LEU A 14 -1.04 8.11 -5.44
N PRO A 15 -0.11 9.02 -5.80
CA PRO A 15 0.48 9.02 -7.13
C PRO A 15 1.33 7.77 -7.36
N ALA A 16 1.49 7.41 -8.64
CA ALA A 16 2.40 6.35 -9.04
C ALA A 16 3.85 6.68 -8.59
N ARG A 17 4.61 5.64 -8.24
CA ARG A 17 6.02 5.73 -7.87
C ARG A 17 6.86 4.99 -8.90
N ALA A 18 7.85 5.68 -9.45
CA ALA A 18 8.79 5.08 -10.39
C ALA A 18 9.56 3.93 -9.75
N ARG A 19 9.89 2.91 -10.55
CA ARG A 19 10.65 1.76 -10.08
C ARG A 19 12.02 2.19 -9.56
N THR A 20 12.21 2.10 -8.26
CA THR A 20 13.43 2.53 -7.56
C THR A 20 13.86 1.47 -6.56
N PHE A 21 15.16 1.35 -6.33
CA PHE A 21 15.74 0.41 -5.36
C PHE A 21 16.71 1.14 -4.45
N GLY A 22 16.88 0.63 -3.24
CA GLY A 22 17.96 1.07 -2.36
C GLY A 22 18.46 -0.05 -1.45
N ASP A 23 19.60 0.23 -0.82
CA ASP A 23 20.19 -0.64 0.19
C ASP A 23 19.70 -0.25 1.60
N GLY A 24 19.69 -1.22 2.51
CA GLY A 24 19.19 -1.07 3.88
C GLY A 24 17.68 -1.25 4.01
N VAL A 25 17.17 -0.93 5.19
CA VAL A 25 15.74 -1.03 5.54
C VAL A 25 15.11 0.36 5.46
N ARG A 26 14.11 0.51 4.59
CA ARG A 26 13.28 1.71 4.51
C ARG A 26 12.19 1.65 5.57
N ARG A 27 11.88 2.80 6.21
CA ARG A 27 10.97 2.87 7.39
C ARG A 27 9.94 4.00 7.32
N ASP A 28 10.04 4.89 6.33
CA ASP A 28 9.06 5.95 6.13
C ASP A 28 7.70 5.39 5.68
N TYR A 29 6.68 6.22 5.79
CA TYR A 29 5.33 5.96 5.34
C TYR A 29 4.65 7.30 5.06
N ILE A 30 3.57 7.26 4.28
CA ILE A 30 2.72 8.43 4.04
C ILE A 30 1.56 8.37 5.05
N PRO A 31 1.44 9.34 5.97
CA PRO A 31 0.36 9.34 6.94
C PRO A 31 -0.96 9.76 6.29
N MET A 32 -2.03 9.07 6.63
CA MET A 32 -3.41 9.43 6.34
C MET A 32 -4.16 9.57 7.65
N ASP A 33 -4.65 10.78 7.94
CA ASP A 33 -5.48 11.05 9.10
C ASP A 33 -6.96 10.81 8.76
N VAL A 34 -7.61 10.00 9.56
CA VAL A 34 -8.99 9.55 9.36
C VAL A 34 -9.73 9.76 10.68
N PRO A 35 -10.37 10.93 10.87
CA PRO A 35 -11.12 11.23 12.08
C PRO A 35 -12.16 10.15 12.40
N GLY A 36 -12.10 9.62 13.62
CA GLY A 36 -12.98 8.55 14.08
C GLY A 36 -12.66 7.16 13.50
N TYR A 37 -11.48 6.95 12.92
CA TYR A 37 -11.04 5.62 12.52
C TYR A 37 -10.94 4.69 13.73
N ASP A 38 -11.60 3.54 13.60
CA ASP A 38 -11.53 2.43 14.55
C ASP A 38 -11.29 1.14 13.75
N PRO A 39 -10.13 0.48 13.89
CA PRO A 39 -9.83 -0.77 13.20
C PRO A 39 -10.84 -1.90 13.41
N ALA A 40 -11.68 -1.84 14.46
CA ALA A 40 -12.71 -2.85 14.71
C ALA A 40 -13.93 -2.69 13.80
N THR A 41 -14.22 -1.49 13.32
CA THR A 41 -15.40 -1.16 12.49
C THR A 41 -15.05 -0.56 11.14
N CYS A 42 -13.78 -0.20 10.95
CA CYS A 42 -13.27 0.45 9.74
C CYS A 42 -12.20 -0.41 9.06
N PHE A 43 -12.18 -0.38 7.73
CA PHE A 43 -11.17 -1.01 6.89
C PHE A 43 -10.66 -0.03 5.83
N VAL A 44 -9.50 -0.33 5.25
CA VAL A 44 -8.91 0.47 4.18
C VAL A 44 -9.07 -0.26 2.86
N MET A 45 -9.68 0.41 1.89
CA MET A 45 -9.80 -0.04 0.52
C MET A 45 -8.77 0.69 -0.34
N ILE A 46 -7.95 -0.07 -1.07
CA ILE A 46 -6.92 0.46 -1.97
C ILE A 46 -7.31 0.06 -3.38
N THR A 47 -7.71 1.04 -4.17
CA THR A 47 -8.22 0.83 -5.53
C THR A 47 -7.22 1.41 -6.54
N PRO A 48 -6.63 0.62 -7.43
CA PRO A 48 -5.80 1.14 -8.51
C PRO A 48 -6.63 2.01 -9.45
N ARG A 49 -6.11 3.20 -9.81
CA ARG A 49 -6.73 4.06 -10.83
C ARG A 49 -6.28 3.68 -12.24
N VAL A 50 -5.03 3.22 -12.36
CA VAL A 50 -4.44 2.72 -13.59
C VAL A 50 -3.53 1.55 -13.25
N TYR A 51 -3.91 0.32 -13.60
CA TYR A 51 -3.01 -0.84 -13.52
C TYR A 51 -2.08 -0.88 -14.74
N ALA A 52 -2.64 -0.67 -15.94
CA ALA A 52 -1.96 -0.32 -17.19
C ALA A 52 -3.00 0.30 -18.16
N GLY A 53 -2.56 1.02 -19.20
CA GLY A 53 -3.43 1.60 -20.22
C GLY A 53 -4.02 0.62 -21.26
N TYR A 54 -3.91 -0.69 -21.04
CA TYR A 54 -4.33 -1.76 -21.96
C TYR A 54 -4.87 -2.98 -21.19
N ALA A 55 -5.49 -3.94 -21.90
CA ALA A 55 -6.05 -5.17 -21.32
C ALA A 55 -5.01 -6.03 -20.62
N GLN A 56 -5.23 -6.35 -19.35
CA GLN A 56 -4.27 -7.07 -18.51
C GLN A 56 -4.05 -8.50 -19.01
N PRO A 57 -2.80 -8.97 -19.14
CA PRO A 57 -2.50 -10.20 -19.85
C PRO A 57 -2.65 -11.47 -18.98
N GLY A 58 -3.15 -11.34 -17.74
CA GLY A 58 -3.32 -12.46 -16.81
C GLY A 58 -2.00 -13.01 -16.21
N TYR A 59 -0.87 -12.33 -16.44
CA TYR A 59 0.45 -12.65 -15.87
C TYR A 59 1.19 -11.39 -15.42
N PRO A 60 2.27 -11.49 -14.60
CA PRO A 60 3.05 -10.35 -14.15
C PRO A 60 3.68 -9.61 -15.34
N ASP A 61 3.22 -8.40 -15.62
CA ASP A 61 3.58 -7.64 -16.83
C ASP A 61 4.55 -6.48 -16.54
N THR A 62 5.23 -6.53 -15.39
CA THR A 62 6.15 -5.51 -14.86
C THR A 62 5.50 -4.22 -14.40
N TRP A 63 4.17 -4.10 -14.43
CA TRP A 63 3.47 -2.95 -13.86
C TRP A 63 3.50 -3.03 -12.34
N GLY A 64 3.53 -1.86 -11.70
CA GLY A 64 3.75 -1.72 -10.27
C GLY A 64 2.77 -2.50 -9.39
N TYR A 65 3.03 -2.52 -8.08
CA TYR A 65 2.15 -3.15 -7.11
C TYR A 65 1.26 -2.13 -6.40
N LEU A 66 0.24 -2.61 -5.69
CA LEU A 66 -0.56 -1.77 -4.80
C LEU A 66 0.24 -1.44 -3.52
N PRO A 67 0.13 -0.22 -2.99
CA PRO A 67 0.68 0.07 -1.66
C PRO A 67 0.03 -0.83 -0.61
N THR A 68 0.66 -0.89 0.57
CA THR A 68 0.07 -1.53 1.75
C THR A 68 -0.17 -0.49 2.83
N TYR A 69 -0.90 -0.85 3.88
CA TYR A 69 -1.13 0.03 5.01
C TYR A 69 -0.88 -0.66 6.34
N LYS A 70 -0.58 0.14 7.35
CA LYS A 70 -0.53 -0.27 8.75
C LYS A 70 -1.31 0.73 9.59
N ASN A 71 -2.10 0.20 10.53
CA ASN A 71 -2.73 1.04 11.55
C ASN A 71 -1.65 1.53 12.51
N LEU A 72 -1.49 2.85 12.60
CA LEU A 72 -0.51 3.47 13.50
C LEU A 72 -1.07 3.74 14.90
N GLY A 73 -2.39 3.53 15.07
CA GLY A 73 -3.13 3.83 16.29
C GLY A 73 -3.83 5.18 16.21
N GLY A 74 -4.84 5.37 17.05
CA GLY A 74 -5.71 6.54 16.98
C GLY A 74 -6.37 6.67 15.61
N THR A 75 -6.32 7.86 15.02
CA THR A 75 -6.90 8.18 13.71
C THR A 75 -5.93 8.00 12.54
N LEU A 76 -4.72 7.50 12.78
CA LEU A 76 -3.64 7.49 11.78
C LEU A 76 -3.43 6.14 11.12
N ILE A 77 -3.30 6.20 9.79
CA ILE A 77 -2.96 5.07 8.93
C ILE A 77 -1.66 5.40 8.21
N GLY A 78 -0.69 4.49 8.27
CA GLY A 78 0.59 4.60 7.55
C GLY A 78 0.52 3.84 6.25
N ILE A 79 0.70 4.51 5.12
CA ILE A 79 0.70 3.91 3.78
C ILE A 79 2.15 3.68 3.35
N TYR A 80 2.44 2.46 2.93
CA TYR A 80 3.76 2.01 2.49
C TYR A 80 3.77 1.76 0.98
N THR A 81 4.65 2.46 0.27
CA THR A 81 4.84 2.34 -1.18
C THR A 81 6.01 1.44 -1.57
N TYR A 82 6.68 0.83 -0.60
CA TYR A 82 7.84 -0.01 -0.81
C TYR A 82 7.70 -1.35 -0.11
N VAL A 83 8.54 -2.30 -0.53
CA VAL A 83 8.74 -3.58 0.15
C VAL A 83 10.21 -3.67 0.56
N ASN A 84 10.44 -3.97 1.84
CA ASN A 84 11.76 -4.39 2.32
C ASN A 84 11.93 -5.89 2.05
N PHE A 85 13.09 -6.30 1.56
CA PHE A 85 13.41 -7.69 1.27
C PHE A 85 14.88 -7.99 1.55
N ARG A 86 15.21 -9.28 1.66
CA ARG A 86 16.59 -9.75 1.80
C ARG A 86 17.10 -10.31 0.48
N GLN A 87 18.15 -9.71 -0.06
CA GLN A 87 18.80 -10.18 -1.27
C GLN A 87 20.02 -11.06 -0.89
N PRO A 88 20.13 -12.29 -1.42
CA PRO A 88 21.35 -13.08 -1.26
C PRO A 88 22.57 -12.32 -1.79
N THR A 89 23.68 -12.37 -1.06
CA THR A 89 24.95 -11.78 -1.52
C THR A 89 25.78 -12.73 -2.39
N ASN A 90 25.34 -14.00 -2.52
CA ASN A 90 26.08 -15.10 -3.14
C ASN A 90 27.43 -15.40 -2.49
N VAL A 91 27.63 -14.96 -1.24
CA VAL A 91 28.84 -15.23 -0.45
C VAL A 91 28.44 -15.71 0.95
N GLY A 92 28.82 -16.95 1.30
CA GLY A 92 28.71 -17.47 2.66
C GLY A 92 27.30 -17.48 3.25
N SER A 93 26.27 -17.77 2.45
CA SER A 93 24.85 -17.75 2.88
C SER A 93 24.38 -16.43 3.49
N ASN A 94 25.04 -15.33 3.16
CA ASN A 94 24.69 -14.02 3.66
C ASN A 94 23.61 -13.35 2.81
N TYR A 95 22.90 -12.43 3.45
CA TYR A 95 21.88 -11.60 2.84
C TYR A 95 22.17 -10.14 3.16
N ARG A 96 21.80 -9.26 2.23
CA ARG A 96 21.75 -7.81 2.46
C ARG A 96 20.30 -7.35 2.46
N ASP A 97 19.95 -6.47 3.39
CA ASP A 97 18.66 -5.80 3.40
C ASP A 97 18.61 -4.79 2.25
N LYS A 98 17.50 -4.80 1.52
CA LYS A 98 17.20 -3.88 0.42
C LYS A 98 15.74 -3.49 0.45
N TRP A 99 15.41 -2.46 -0.30
CA TRP A 99 14.03 -2.10 -0.57
C TRP A 99 13.80 -1.83 -2.06
N VAL A 100 12.57 -2.04 -2.49
CA VAL A 100 12.07 -1.68 -3.83
C VAL A 100 10.81 -0.85 -3.68
N GLU A 101 10.68 0.19 -4.49
CA GLU A 101 9.48 1.01 -4.65
C GLU A 101 9.02 0.93 -6.10
N HIS A 102 7.75 0.57 -6.33
CA HIS A 102 7.13 0.58 -7.67
C HIS A 102 5.60 0.53 -7.56
N THR A 103 4.96 1.51 -6.91
CA THR A 103 3.50 1.52 -6.79
C THR A 103 2.81 2.17 -7.97
N VAL A 104 1.64 1.65 -8.37
CA VAL A 104 0.76 2.32 -9.34
C VAL A 104 -0.05 3.43 -8.66
N GLU A 105 -0.64 4.32 -9.47
CA GLU A 105 -1.57 5.34 -8.93
C GLU A 105 -2.81 4.65 -8.34
N CYS A 106 -3.15 4.99 -7.10
CA CYS A 106 -4.25 4.39 -6.37
C CYS A 106 -5.12 5.44 -5.69
N VAL A 107 -6.39 5.12 -5.46
CA VAL A 107 -7.21 5.76 -4.43
C VAL A 107 -7.11 4.91 -3.16
N VAL A 108 -6.78 5.53 -2.04
CA VAL A 108 -6.84 4.90 -0.72
C VAL A 108 -8.03 5.48 0.02
N GLU A 109 -8.94 4.63 0.45
CA GLU A 109 -10.18 5.02 1.12
C GLU A 109 -10.29 4.30 2.46
N ALA A 110 -10.56 5.06 3.52
CA ALA A 110 -10.98 4.47 4.79
C ALA A 110 -12.51 4.39 4.80
N VAL A 111 -13.03 3.21 5.11
CA VAL A 111 -14.45 2.90 5.05
C VAL A 111 -14.88 2.34 6.41
N ARG A 112 -16.05 2.77 6.89
CA ARG A 112 -16.69 2.23 8.09
C ARG A 112 -17.89 1.37 7.70
N ALA A 113 -17.99 0.18 8.27
CA ALA A 113 -19.20 -0.63 8.20
C ALA A 113 -20.18 -0.19 9.30
N ILE A 114 -21.44 0.05 8.91
CA ILE A 114 -22.55 0.47 9.78
C ILE A 114 -23.69 -0.53 9.63
#